data_AF-A0A957FX11-F1
#
_entry.id   AF-A0A957FX11-F1
#
_cell.length_a   1.000
_cell.length_b   1.000
_cell.length_c   1.000
_cell.angle_alpha   90.00
_cell.angle_beta   90.00
_cell.angle_gamma   90.00
#
_symmetry.space_group_name_H-M   'P 1'
#
loop_
_entity.id
_entity.type
_entity.pdbx_description
1 polymer ?
#
loop_
_entity_poly.entity_id
_entity_poly.type
_entity_poly.pdbx_seq_one_letter_code
_entity_poly.pdbx_strand_id
1 'polypeptide(L)'
;MRSLSTKMIAAFVAVSIVTIVLTVMLARGASARTFRNFVEDQVQGSVVEALQGYYARNGSWRGVEQYHVPGQFVRIPGRGAGRFASPGFILVDNGGVVLIGTQTTPARTVLPAETLADAVPLIINDEQVGSLVLLDSLGAELVPPELLT
;
A
#
# COMPACT_ATOMS: atom_id res chain seq x y z
N MET A 1 -45.16 -14.10 -42.99
CA MET A 1 -44.65 -15.08 -42.00
C MET A 1 -43.16 -14.86 -41.68
N ARG A 2 -42.75 -13.65 -41.27
CA ARG A 2 -41.34 -13.31 -40.97
C ARG A 2 -41.17 -12.34 -39.79
N SER A 3 -42.06 -12.37 -38.79
CA SER A 3 -41.95 -11.51 -37.60
C SER A 3 -41.58 -12.26 -36.33
N LEU A 4 -41.92 -13.55 -36.23
CA LEU A 4 -41.68 -14.32 -35.01
C LEU A 4 -40.21 -14.73 -34.86
N SER A 5 -39.61 -15.33 -35.89
CA SER A 5 -38.21 -15.78 -35.85
C SER A 5 -37.22 -14.61 -35.70
N THR A 6 -37.49 -13.48 -36.34
CA THR A 6 -36.69 -12.24 -36.25
C THR A 6 -36.74 -11.63 -34.86
N LYS A 7 -37.89 -11.69 -34.18
CA LYS A 7 -38.06 -11.21 -32.81
C LYS A 7 -37.31 -12.09 -31.81
N MET A 8 -37.28 -13.42 -32.05
CA MET A 8 -36.51 -14.37 -31.24
C MET A 8 -34.99 -14.19 -31.41
N ILE A 9 -34.53 -14.00 -32.65
CA ILE A 9 -33.10 -13.73 -32.93
C ILE A 9 -32.69 -12.39 -32.31
N ALA A 10 -33.51 -11.34 -32.44
CA ALA A 10 -33.24 -10.04 -31.83
C ALA A 10 -33.17 -10.12 -30.31
N ALA A 11 -34.06 -10.89 -29.67
CA ALA A 11 -34.02 -11.11 -28.22
C ALA A 11 -32.73 -11.83 -27.79
N PHE A 12 -32.31 -12.86 -28.52
CA PHE A 12 -31.07 -13.57 -28.24
C PHE A 12 -29.84 -12.66 -28.36
N VAL A 13 -29.77 -11.87 -29.43
CA VAL A 13 -28.66 -10.91 -29.64
C VAL A 13 -28.65 -9.85 -28.53
N ALA A 14 -29.81 -9.33 -28.14
CA ALA A 14 -29.91 -8.36 -27.05
C ALA A 14 -29.41 -8.95 -25.72
N VAL A 15 -29.80 -10.18 -25.39
CA VAL A 15 -29.33 -10.87 -24.17
C VAL A 15 -27.81 -11.06 -24.21
N SER A 16 -27.24 -11.49 -25.35
CA SER A 16 -25.79 -11.63 -25.52
C SER A 16 -25.05 -10.32 -25.26
N ILE A 17 -25.54 -9.22 -25.83
CA ILE A 17 -24.94 -7.88 -25.65
C ILE A 17 -25.02 -7.44 -24.19
N VAL A 18 -26.18 -7.60 -23.54
CA VAL A 18 -26.34 -7.26 -22.12
C VAL A 18 -25.38 -8.05 -21.25
N THR A 19 -25.21 -9.35 -21.52
CA THR A 19 -24.28 -10.22 -20.77
C THR A 19 -22.83 -9.77 -20.92
N ILE A 20 -22.41 -9.40 -22.14
CA ILE A 20 -21.06 -8.87 -22.42
C ILE A 20 -20.84 -7.55 -21.68
N VAL A 21 -21.78 -6.61 -21.78
CA VAL A 21 -21.69 -5.29 -21.12
C VAL A 21 -21.59 -5.44 -19.61
N LEU A 22 -22.43 -6.30 -19.02
CA LEU A 22 -22.43 -6.55 -17.58
C LEU A 22 -21.11 -7.17 -17.12
N THR A 23 -20.56 -8.12 -17.89
CA THR A 23 -19.27 -8.76 -17.60
C THR A 23 -18.13 -7.75 -17.61
N VAL A 24 -18.06 -6.87 -18.63
CA VAL A 24 -17.04 -5.81 -18.71
C VAL A 24 -17.16 -4.81 -17.56
N MET A 25 -18.39 -4.46 -17.17
CA MET A 25 -18.65 -3.53 -16.08
C MET A 25 -18.24 -4.10 -14.72
N LEU A 26 -18.54 -5.38 -14.46
CA LEU A 26 -18.12 -6.09 -13.26
C LEU A 26 -16.60 -6.31 -13.21
N ALA A 27 -15.97 -6.69 -14.33
CA ALA A 27 -14.52 -6.85 -14.43
C ALA A 27 -13.79 -5.52 -14.17
N ARG A 28 -14.32 -4.40 -14.66
CA ARG A 28 -13.80 -3.05 -14.36
C ARG A 28 -13.94 -2.69 -12.87
N GLY A 29 -15.03 -3.10 -12.21
CA GLY A 29 -15.26 -2.85 -10.79
C GLY A 29 -14.40 -3.71 -9.85
N ALA A 30 -14.19 -4.98 -10.20
CA ALA A 30 -13.44 -5.95 -9.38
C ALA A 30 -11.92 -5.80 -9.49
N SER A 31 -11.39 -5.43 -10.66
CA SER A 31 -9.94 -5.40 -10.89
C SER A 31 -9.20 -4.29 -10.14
N ALA A 32 -9.87 -3.19 -9.78
CA ALA A 32 -9.20 -2.02 -9.21
C ALA A 32 -9.17 -1.97 -7.67
N ARG A 33 -9.95 -2.81 -6.99
CA ARG A 33 -10.03 -2.84 -5.51
C ARG A 33 -9.28 -4.04 -4.93
N THR A 34 -9.50 -5.24 -5.45
CA THR A 34 -8.83 -6.44 -4.92
C THR A 34 -7.33 -6.49 -5.25
N PHE A 35 -6.94 -5.97 -6.43
CA PHE A 35 -5.53 -5.91 -6.81
C PHE A 35 -4.73 -4.89 -5.98
N ARG A 36 -5.38 -3.80 -5.53
CA ARG A 36 -4.71 -2.76 -4.74
C ARG A 36 -4.33 -3.28 -3.36
N ASN A 37 -5.29 -3.89 -2.67
CA ASN A 37 -5.07 -4.49 -1.36
C ASN A 37 -4.07 -5.65 -1.43
N PHE A 38 -4.11 -6.48 -2.48
CA PHE A 38 -3.16 -7.58 -2.64
C PHE A 38 -1.72 -7.10 -2.91
N VAL A 39 -1.53 -6.07 -3.74
CA VAL A 39 -0.20 -5.50 -4.00
C VAL A 39 0.34 -4.76 -2.76
N GLU A 40 -0.54 -4.11 -1.99
CA GLU A 40 -0.18 -3.41 -0.76
C GLU A 40 0.24 -4.38 0.35
N ASP A 41 -0.53 -5.44 0.59
CA ASP A 41 -0.18 -6.53 1.52
C ASP A 41 1.14 -7.21 1.11
N GLN A 42 1.35 -7.43 -0.19
CA GLN A 42 2.57 -8.07 -0.69
C GLN A 42 3.81 -7.17 -0.52
N VAL A 43 3.68 -5.86 -0.75
CA VAL A 43 4.77 -4.90 -0.55
C VAL A 43 5.11 -4.77 0.93
N GLN A 44 4.10 -4.68 1.79
CA GLN A 44 4.27 -4.63 3.25
C GLN A 44 5.00 -5.87 3.78
N GLY A 45 4.58 -7.07 3.35
CA GLY A 45 5.25 -8.32 3.72
C GLY A 45 6.74 -8.34 3.33
N SER A 46 7.06 -7.90 2.11
CA SER A 46 8.45 -7.86 1.62
C SER A 46 9.35 -6.87 2.39
N VAL A 47 8.80 -5.74 2.83
CA VAL A 47 9.50 -4.73 3.63
C VAL A 47 9.76 -5.26 5.04
N VAL A 48 8.74 -5.86 5.67
CA VAL A 48 8.85 -6.48 6.99
C VAL A 48 9.92 -7.58 6.98
N GLU A 49 9.88 -8.49 6.00
CA GLU A 49 10.85 -9.58 5.87
C GLU A 49 12.28 -9.04 5.67
N ALA A 50 12.46 -8.02 4.82
CA ALA A 50 13.78 -7.42 4.59
C ALA A 50 14.36 -6.76 5.85
N LEU A 51 13.53 -6.03 6.60
CA LEU A 51 13.92 -5.35 7.84
C LEU A 51 14.20 -6.33 8.97
N GLN A 52 13.35 -7.34 9.15
CA GLN A 52 13.59 -8.42 10.10
C GLN A 52 14.88 -9.18 9.76
N GLY A 53 15.10 -9.48 8.49
CA GLY A 53 16.33 -10.11 8.02
C GLY A 53 17.57 -9.23 8.26
N TYR A 54 17.46 -7.91 8.11
CA TYR A 54 18.54 -6.99 8.46
C TYR A 54 18.86 -7.05 9.95
N TYR A 55 17.85 -6.97 10.81
CA TYR A 55 18.05 -7.00 12.26
C TYR A 55 18.58 -8.36 12.72
N ALA A 56 18.07 -9.47 12.19
CA ALA A 56 18.54 -10.82 12.52
C ALA A 56 20.03 -11.02 12.18
N ARG A 57 20.54 -10.38 11.12
CA ARG A 57 21.97 -10.45 10.74
C ARG A 57 22.87 -9.52 11.54
N ASN A 58 22.38 -8.32 11.86
CA ASN A 58 23.20 -7.27 12.50
C ASN A 58 23.03 -7.17 14.02
N GLY A 59 21.96 -7.76 14.57
CA GLY A 59 21.57 -7.69 15.98
C GLY A 59 21.15 -6.28 16.44
N SER A 60 21.04 -5.31 15.53
CA SER A 60 20.69 -3.92 15.83
C SER A 60 20.22 -3.18 14.58
N TRP A 61 19.58 -2.03 14.77
CA TRP A 61 19.22 -1.11 13.69
C TRP A 61 20.37 -0.18 13.24
N ARG A 62 21.58 -0.37 13.73
CA ARG A 62 22.69 0.55 13.48
C ARG A 62 23.12 0.51 12.01
N GLY A 63 22.89 1.60 11.29
CA GLY A 63 23.19 1.70 9.86
C GLY A 63 22.07 1.20 8.96
N VAL A 64 20.86 0.99 9.50
CA VAL A 64 19.68 0.61 8.71
C VAL A 64 19.32 1.69 7.68
N GLU A 65 19.63 2.95 7.97
CA GLU A 65 19.49 4.07 7.04
C GLU A 65 20.32 3.94 5.74
N GLN A 66 21.36 3.11 5.74
CA GLN A 66 22.17 2.81 4.56
C GLN A 66 21.72 1.53 3.85
N TYR A 67 20.82 0.77 4.47
CA TYR A 67 20.30 -0.48 3.91
C TYR A 67 19.22 -0.17 2.89
N HIS A 68 19.38 -0.69 1.67
CA HIS A 68 18.39 -0.54 0.63
C HIS A 68 17.24 -1.52 0.87
N VAL A 69 16.10 -1.00 1.32
CA VAL A 69 14.90 -1.81 1.52
C VAL A 69 14.13 -1.92 0.20
N PRO A 70 13.78 -3.14 -0.27
CA PRO A 70 12.92 -3.29 -1.44
C PRO A 70 11.62 -2.52 -1.27
N GLY A 71 11.18 -1.81 -2.32
CA GLY A 71 9.95 -1.00 -2.26
C GLY A 71 10.09 0.34 -1.55
N GLN A 72 11.30 0.70 -1.08
CA GLN A 72 11.56 2.00 -0.44
C GLN A 72 11.32 3.18 -1.39
N PHE A 73 11.45 2.98 -2.70
CA PHE A 73 11.16 4.01 -3.69
C PHE A 73 10.19 3.47 -4.74
N VAL A 74 8.98 4.02 -4.78
CA VAL A 74 8.01 3.70 -5.82
C VAL A 74 8.09 4.77 -6.90
N ARG A 75 8.35 4.33 -8.13
CA ARG A 75 8.33 5.20 -9.31
C ARG A 75 6.87 5.42 -9.72
N ILE A 76 6.35 6.62 -9.52
CA ILE A 76 4.97 6.97 -9.92
C ILE A 76 4.91 7.13 -11.45
N PRO A 77 4.16 6.29 -12.18
CA PRO A 77 3.97 6.47 -13.61
C PRO A 77 3.14 7.75 -13.88
N GLY A 78 3.53 8.57 -14.88
CA GLY A 78 2.71 9.69 -15.37
C GLY A 78 3.00 11.08 -14.77
N ARG A 79 3.84 11.21 -13.74
CA ARG A 79 4.45 12.49 -13.36
C ARG A 79 5.87 12.55 -13.93
N GLY A 80 6.19 13.63 -14.65
CA GLY A 80 7.46 13.80 -15.38
C GLY A 80 8.71 13.49 -14.55
N ALA A 81 9.81 13.19 -15.26
CA ALA A 81 11.17 12.91 -14.80
C ALA A 81 11.34 12.68 -13.28
N GLY A 82 11.32 11.40 -12.87
CA GLY A 82 12.07 10.95 -11.68
C GLY A 82 11.57 11.42 -10.32
N ARG A 83 10.28 11.73 -10.14
CA ARG A 83 9.75 11.94 -8.78
C ARG A 83 9.65 10.59 -8.06
N PHE A 84 10.69 10.25 -7.31
CA PHE A 84 10.67 9.16 -6.34
C PHE A 84 9.73 9.55 -5.20
N ALA A 85 8.69 8.76 -4.95
CA ALA A 85 8.01 8.84 -3.67
C ALA A 85 8.94 8.21 -2.62
N SER A 86 9.19 8.96 -1.54
CA SER A 86 9.74 8.40 -0.29
C SER A 86 8.89 7.19 0.11
N PRO A 87 9.46 6.18 0.79
CA PRO A 87 8.76 4.96 1.12
C PRO A 87 7.39 5.29 1.70
N GLY A 88 6.38 4.51 1.32
CA GLY A 88 5.07 4.54 1.97
C GLY A 88 5.12 4.05 3.43
N PHE A 89 6.28 4.14 4.09
CA PHE A 89 6.50 3.68 5.45
C PHE A 89 7.57 4.49 6.20
N ILE A 90 7.53 4.38 7.52
CA ILE A 90 8.50 4.91 8.49
C ILE A 90 8.92 3.74 9.38
N LEU A 91 10.22 3.56 9.59
CA LEU A 91 10.75 2.59 10.55
C LEU A 91 11.02 3.30 11.88
N VAL A 92 10.55 2.70 12.96
CA VAL A 92 10.65 3.22 14.32
C VAL A 92 11.26 2.16 15.22
N ASP A 93 12.12 2.56 16.16
CA ASP A 93 12.63 1.68 17.19
C ASP A 93 11.59 1.43 18.32
N ASN A 94 11.95 0.57 19.28
CA ASN A 94 11.09 0.27 20.45
C ASN A 94 10.84 1.48 21.36
N GLY A 95 11.64 2.53 21.27
CA GLY A 95 11.47 3.78 22.00
C GLY A 95 10.55 4.79 21.30
N GLY A 96 10.04 4.46 20.12
CA GLY A 96 9.24 5.39 19.32
C GLY A 96 10.07 6.39 18.51
N VAL A 97 11.39 6.18 18.38
CA VAL A 97 12.30 7.03 17.63
C VAL A 97 12.38 6.57 16.18
N VAL A 98 12.17 7.50 15.25
CA VAL A 98 12.24 7.24 13.81
C VAL A 98 13.69 6.95 13.40
N LEU A 99 13.91 5.78 12.79
CA LEU A 99 15.17 5.33 12.23
C LEU A 99 15.23 5.62 10.72
N ILE A 100 14.16 5.27 10.00
CA ILE A 100 13.98 5.61 8.58
C ILE A 100 12.76 6.48 8.46
N GLY A 101 12.97 7.74 8.06
CA GLY A 101 11.92 8.74 7.95
C GLY A 101 11.61 9.17 6.52
N THR A 102 10.66 10.08 6.41
CA THR A 102 10.31 10.78 5.18
C THR A 102 10.71 12.26 5.27
N GLN A 103 10.44 13.06 4.24
CA GLN A 103 10.71 14.50 4.28
C GLN A 103 9.87 15.23 5.35
N THR A 104 8.65 14.77 5.62
CA THR A 104 7.75 15.38 6.62
C THR A 104 8.01 14.83 8.02
N THR A 105 8.56 13.62 8.11
CA THR A 105 8.83 12.94 9.37
C THR A 105 10.27 12.40 9.34
N PRO A 106 11.27 13.25 9.62
CA PRO A 106 12.67 12.89 9.46
C PRO A 106 13.15 11.86 10.50
N ALA A 107 14.32 11.27 10.25
CA ALA A 107 14.98 10.43 11.24
C ALA A 107 15.26 11.21 12.53
N ARG A 108 15.24 10.49 13.66
CA ARG A 108 15.35 11.00 15.04
C ARG A 108 14.15 11.80 15.55
N THR A 109 13.06 11.88 14.78
CA THR A 109 11.76 12.33 15.31
C THR A 109 11.20 11.27 16.25
N VAL A 110 10.53 11.69 17.33
CA VAL A 110 9.76 10.79 18.19
C VAL A 110 8.31 10.83 17.76
N LEU A 111 7.72 9.66 17.50
CA LEU A 111 6.30 9.57 17.16
C LEU A 111 5.44 9.50 18.42
N PRO A 112 4.25 10.13 18.43
CA PRO A 112 3.30 9.98 19.52
C PRO A 112 2.78 8.53 19.60
N ALA A 113 2.46 8.07 20.81
CA ALA A 113 2.01 6.70 21.06
C ALA A 113 0.75 6.33 20.26
N GLU A 114 -0.07 7.33 19.96
CA GLU A 114 -1.29 7.24 19.15
C GLU A 114 -0.98 6.71 17.75
N THR A 115 0.06 7.26 17.11
CA THR A 115 0.53 6.82 15.79
C THR A 115 1.17 5.42 15.83
N LEU A 116 1.73 5.02 16.97
CA LEU A 116 2.36 3.71 17.14
C LEU A 116 1.34 2.60 17.42
N ALA A 117 0.11 2.95 17.83
CA ALA A 117 -0.94 1.96 18.10
C ALA A 117 -1.37 1.20 16.85
N ASP A 118 -1.37 1.87 15.69
CA ASP A 118 -1.71 1.29 14.39
C ASP A 118 -0.47 0.84 13.59
N ALA A 119 0.72 0.89 14.22
CA ALA A 119 1.95 0.48 13.57
C ALA A 119 2.07 -1.05 13.52
N VAL A 120 2.73 -1.54 12.47
CA VAL A 120 2.95 -2.97 12.26
C VAL A 120 4.19 -3.39 13.04
N PRO A 121 4.08 -4.30 14.03
CA PRO A 121 5.22 -4.68 14.86
C PRO A 121 6.20 -5.53 14.06
N LEU A 122 7.51 -5.25 14.23
CA LEU A 122 8.58 -6.09 13.73
C LEU A 122 9.01 -7.04 14.84
N ILE A 123 8.61 -8.31 14.74
CA ILE A 123 8.85 -9.35 15.76
C ILE A 123 9.92 -10.32 15.28
N ILE A 124 10.93 -10.57 16.12
CA ILE A 124 12.01 -11.54 15.87
C ILE A 124 12.20 -12.36 17.15
N ASN A 125 12.14 -13.69 17.06
CA ASN A 125 12.24 -14.58 18.23
C ASN A 125 11.26 -14.20 19.36
N ASP A 126 10.01 -13.88 19.01
CA ASP A 126 8.95 -13.43 19.93
C ASP A 126 9.23 -12.09 20.66
N GLU A 127 10.30 -11.37 20.29
CA GLU A 127 10.60 -10.03 20.79
C GLU A 127 10.27 -8.98 19.72
N GLN A 128 9.53 -7.93 20.10
CA GLN A 128 9.36 -6.76 19.26
C GLN A 128 10.65 -5.97 19.24
N VAL A 129 11.22 -5.77 18.06
CA VAL A 129 12.48 -5.04 17.86
C VAL A 129 12.29 -3.67 17.22
N GLY A 130 11.08 -3.38 16.73
CA GLY A 130 10.68 -2.08 16.20
C GLY A 130 9.27 -2.09 15.66
N SER A 131 8.89 -1.01 14.99
CA SER A 131 7.57 -0.84 14.39
C SER A 131 7.65 -0.16 13.03
N LEU A 132 6.76 -0.55 12.13
CA LEU A 132 6.61 0.01 10.80
C LEU A 132 5.30 0.81 10.74
N VAL A 133 5.39 2.12 10.50
CA VAL A 133 4.22 2.98 10.31
C VAL A 133 4.02 3.20 8.81
N LEU A 134 2.85 2.89 8.26
CA LEU A 134 2.56 3.12 6.85
C LEU A 134 2.12 4.58 6.62
N LEU A 135 2.51 5.19 5.51
CA LEU A 135 2.15 6.59 5.23
C LEU A 135 0.67 6.77 4.88
N ASP A 136 -0.02 5.72 4.39
CA ASP A 136 -1.47 5.80 4.13
C ASP A 136 -2.26 5.90 5.45
N SER A 137 -1.79 5.25 6.52
CA SER A 137 -2.38 5.42 7.86
C SER A 137 -2.08 6.79 8.46
N LEU A 138 -0.94 7.42 8.11
CA LEU A 138 -0.65 8.81 8.48
C LEU A 138 -1.45 9.85 7.68
N GLY A 139 -1.84 9.52 6.45
CA GLY A 139 -2.63 10.38 5.56
C GLY A 139 -4.10 10.50 5.96
N ALA A 140 -4.64 9.51 6.69
CA ALA A 140 -6.00 9.56 7.22
C ALA A 140 -6.14 10.51 8.42
N GLU A 141 -5.07 10.71 9.19
CA GLU A 141 -5.09 11.51 10.42
C GLU A 141 -4.64 12.98 10.22
N LEU A 142 -3.77 13.24 9.22
CA LEU A 142 -3.11 14.55 9.06
C LEU A 142 -3.66 15.43 7.92
N VAL A 143 -4.71 14.98 7.22
CA VAL A 143 -5.44 15.84 6.27
C VAL A 143 -6.71 16.34 6.95
N PRO A 144 -6.76 17.61 7.44
CA PRO A 144 -8.02 18.16 7.93
C PRO A 144 -9.06 18.09 6.80
N PRO A 145 -10.31 17.72 7.10
CA PRO A 145 -11.38 17.57 6.09
C PRO A 145 -11.67 18.87 5.32
N GLU A 146 -11.14 20.00 5.78
CA GLU A 146 -11.31 21.33 5.18
C GLU A 146 -10.46 21.56 3.92
N LEU A 147 -9.53 20.66 3.59
CA LEU A 147 -8.65 20.79 2.40
C LEU A 147 -8.98 19.80 1.26
N LEU A 148 -10.15 19.16 1.30
CA LEU A 148 -10.65 18.25 0.23
C LEU A 148 -11.81 18.83 -0.58
N THR A 149 -11.79 20.14 -0.84
CA THR A 149 -12.73 20.81 -1.77
C THR A 149 -12.00 21.47 -2.92
#